data_AF-A0A6M2CKR6-F1
#
_entry.id   AF-A0A6M2CKR6-F1
#
_cell.length_a   1.000
_cell.length_b   1.000
_cell.length_c   1.000
_cell.angle_alpha   90.00
_cell.angle_beta   90.00
_cell.angle_gamma   90.00
#
_symmetry.space_group_name_H-M   'P 1'
#
loop_
_entity.id
_entity.type
_entity.pdbx_description
1 polymer ?
#
loop_
_entity_poly.entity_id
_entity_poly.type
_entity_poly.pdbx_seq_one_letter_code
_entity_poly.pdbx_strand_id
1 'polypeptide(L)'
;SVVCMACGADVQQEKIHNSLLEGVEQFEKTSMKHAHTQEKVCLPKKEDIESEKEHKQMIEGIETFDPSKLKHAETSVKNPLPTKEVIEQEKSA
;
A
#
# COMPACT_ATOMS: atom_id res chain seq x y z
N SER A 1 21.17 48.49 28.37
CA SER A 1 19.77 48.27 28.73
C SER A 1 19.28 47.01 28.02
N VAL A 2 19.42 45.83 28.65
CA VAL A 2 18.94 44.55 28.06
C VAL A 2 18.45 43.53 29.11
N VAL A 3 18.63 43.77 30.41
CA VAL A 3 18.38 42.77 31.47
C VAL A 3 16.90 42.68 31.90
N CYS A 4 16.03 43.64 31.55
CA CYS A 4 14.61 43.61 31.95
C CYS A 4 13.64 42.93 30.96
N MET A 5 14.03 42.67 29.71
CA MET A 5 13.09 42.12 28.71
C MET A 5 12.89 40.60 28.82
N ALA A 6 13.89 39.85 29.26
CA ALA A 6 13.78 38.39 29.42
C ALA A 6 12.84 38.00 30.56
N CYS A 7 13.01 38.59 31.74
CA CYS A 7 12.19 38.31 32.93
C CYS A 7 10.69 38.55 32.70
N GLY A 8 10.33 39.58 31.91
CA GLY A 8 8.94 39.83 31.55
C GLY A 8 8.32 38.71 30.70
N ALA A 9 9.08 38.11 29.78
CA ALA A 9 8.62 36.99 28.96
C ALA A 9 8.51 35.70 29.79
N ASP A 10 9.48 35.44 30.67
CA ASP A 10 9.51 34.26 31.54
C ASP A 10 8.31 34.24 32.50
N VAL A 11 7.94 35.39 33.09
CA VAL A 11 6.77 35.53 33.97
C VAL A 11 5.46 35.30 33.21
N GLN A 12 5.37 35.73 31.95
CA GLN A 12 4.18 35.46 31.13
C GLN A 12 4.07 33.98 30.77
N GLN A 13 5.19 33.34 30.45
CA GLN A 13 5.25 31.91 30.18
C GLN A 13 4.85 31.09 31.42
N GLU A 14 5.29 31.49 32.61
CA GLU A 14 4.92 30.84 33.87
C GLU A 14 3.42 30.95 34.16
N LYS A 15 2.80 32.12 33.92
CA LYS A 15 1.35 32.29 34.05
C LYS A 15 0.56 31.40 33.11
N ILE A 16 1.01 31.28 31.86
CA ILE A 16 0.40 30.39 30.87
C ILE A 16 0.52 28.93 31.32
N HIS A 17 1.70 28.55 31.82
CA HIS A 17 1.95 27.20 32.33
C HIS A 17 1.07 26.85 33.53
N ASN A 18 0.95 27.75 34.52
CA ASN A 18 0.09 27.54 35.68
C ASN A 18 -1.39 27.46 35.30
N SER A 19 -1.85 28.31 34.38
CA SER A 19 -3.24 28.25 33.91
C SER A 19 -3.56 26.92 33.21
N LEU A 20 -2.61 26.35 32.46
CA LEU A 20 -2.76 25.03 31.84
C LEU A 20 -2.83 23.93 32.90
N LEU A 21 -1.95 23.97 33.91
CA LEU A 21 -1.93 23.01 35.01
C LEU A 21 -3.25 23.01 35.78
N GLU A 22 -3.74 24.19 36.17
CA GLU A 22 -5.02 24.33 36.89
C GLU A 22 -6.19 23.74 36.08
N GLY A 23 -6.20 23.97 34.77
CA GLY A 23 -7.23 23.41 33.88
C GLY A 23 -7.18 21.88 33.77
N VAL A 24 -5.98 21.27 33.87
CA VAL A 24 -5.81 19.81 33.86
C VAL A 24 -6.14 19.22 35.24
N GLU A 25 -5.75 19.87 36.33
CA GLU A 25 -6.05 19.43 37.70
C GLU A 25 -7.56 19.43 38.00
N GLN A 26 -8.27 20.44 37.50
CA GLN A 26 -9.72 20.58 37.67
C GLN A 26 -10.52 19.86 36.58
N PHE A 27 -9.86 19.10 35.70
CA PHE A 27 -10.53 18.45 34.59
C PHE A 27 -11.45 17.31 35.07
N GLU A 28 -12.75 17.55 34.99
CA GLU A 28 -13.78 16.56 35.28
C GLU A 28 -13.83 15.46 34.20
N LYS A 29 -13.18 14.33 34.45
CA LYS A 29 -13.17 13.17 33.55
C LYS A 29 -14.59 12.66 33.20
N THR A 30 -15.54 12.87 34.10
CA THR A 30 -16.96 12.52 33.91
C THR A 30 -17.66 13.35 32.83
N SER A 31 -17.11 14.53 32.49
CA SER A 31 -17.61 15.40 31.42
C SER A 31 -17.19 14.93 30.01
N MET A 32 -16.30 13.94 29.93
CA MET A 32 -15.89 13.37 28.65
C MET A 32 -17.04 12.59 28.01
N LYS A 33 -17.31 12.86 26.73
CA LYS A 33 -18.25 12.06 25.96
C LYS A 33 -17.71 10.63 25.81
N HIS A 34 -18.58 9.63 25.99
CA HIS A 34 -18.22 8.26 25.69
C HIS A 34 -17.88 8.12 24.20
N ALA A 35 -16.63 7.71 23.92
CA ALA A 35 -16.24 7.28 22.59
C ALA A 35 -16.62 5.80 22.44
N HIS A 36 -17.63 5.52 21.63
CA HIS A 36 -17.98 4.16 21.26
C HIS A 36 -16.99 3.66 20.20
N THR A 37 -16.07 2.79 20.58
CA THR A 37 -15.15 2.13 19.64
C THR A 37 -15.78 0.84 19.13
N GLN A 38 -15.99 0.75 17.82
CA GLN A 38 -16.37 -0.50 17.16
C GLN A 38 -15.13 -1.16 16.56
N GLU A 39 -14.80 -2.35 17.06
CA GLU A 39 -13.85 -3.23 16.40
C GLU A 39 -14.54 -3.81 15.16
N LYS A 40 -14.14 -3.36 13.97
CA LYS A 40 -14.62 -3.96 12.72
C LYS A 40 -13.91 -5.29 12.47
N VAL A 41 -14.34 -6.35 13.15
CA VAL A 41 -14.07 -7.72 12.71
C VAL A 41 -15.01 -8.03 11.55
N CYS A 42 -14.64 -7.59 10.35
CA CYS A 42 -15.31 -8.06 9.14
C CYS A 42 -14.73 -9.43 8.81
N LEU A 43 -15.53 -10.49 8.98
CA LEU A 43 -15.18 -11.77 8.39
C LEU A 43 -15.12 -11.62 6.86
N PRO A 44 -14.17 -12.29 6.18
CA PRO A 44 -14.16 -12.36 4.73
C PRO A 44 -15.53 -12.80 4.22
N LYS A 45 -16.01 -12.20 3.14
CA LYS A 45 -17.26 -12.63 2.50
C LYS A 45 -17.04 -14.00 1.87
N LYS A 46 -18.14 -14.69 1.56
CA LYS A 46 -18.10 -15.96 0.80
C LYS A 46 -17.37 -15.78 -0.54
N GLU A 47 -17.62 -14.66 -1.20
CA GLU A 47 -16.95 -14.27 -2.46
C GLU A 47 -15.42 -14.21 -2.31
N ASP A 48 -14.92 -13.63 -1.20
CA ASP A 48 -13.48 -13.52 -0.95
C ASP A 48 -12.84 -14.91 -0.77
N ILE A 49 -13.53 -15.82 -0.08
CA ILE A 49 -13.08 -17.19 0.15
C ILE A 49 -13.08 -18.00 -1.15
N GLU A 50 -14.12 -17.85 -1.96
CA GLU A 50 -14.23 -18.53 -3.25
C GLU A 50 -13.13 -18.06 -4.21
N SER A 51 -12.90 -16.75 -4.31
CA SER A 51 -11.84 -16.19 -5.14
C SER A 51 -10.45 -16.66 -4.71
N GLU A 52 -10.17 -16.68 -3.40
CA GLU A 52 -8.89 -17.19 -2.89
C GLU A 52 -8.70 -18.67 -3.19
N LYS A 53 -9.77 -19.48 -3.08
CA LYS A 53 -9.73 -20.90 -3.41
C LYS A 53 -9.45 -21.13 -4.90
N GLU A 54 -10.09 -20.38 -5.79
CA GLU A 54 -9.83 -20.46 -7.24
C GLU A 54 -8.39 -20.09 -7.57
N HIS A 55 -7.87 -19.01 -6.98
CA HIS A 55 -6.50 -18.58 -7.20
C HIS A 55 -5.49 -19.63 -6.72
N LYS A 56 -5.73 -20.20 -5.53
CA LYS A 56 -4.89 -21.28 -4.97
C LYS A 56 -4.88 -22.52 -5.87
N GLN A 57 -6.05 -22.92 -6.37
CA GLN A 57 -6.16 -24.05 -7.31
C GLN A 57 -5.41 -23.80 -8.61
N MET A 58 -5.45 -22.56 -9.14
CA MET A 58 -4.70 -22.19 -10.34
C MET A 58 -3.19 -22.29 -10.11
N ILE A 59 -2.69 -21.72 -9.00
CA ILE A 59 -1.26 -21.76 -8.66
C ILE A 59 -0.79 -23.21 -8.49
N GLU A 60 -1.51 -24.02 -7.69
CA GLU A 60 -1.19 -25.43 -7.47
C GLU A 60 -1.19 -26.22 -8.79
N GLY A 61 -2.14 -25.93 -9.68
CA GLY A 61 -2.23 -26.54 -11.00
C GLY A 61 -1.01 -26.24 -11.88
N ILE A 62 -0.43 -25.05 -11.76
CA ILE A 62 0.79 -24.63 -12.48
C ILE A 62 2.04 -25.24 -11.83
N GLU A 63 2.16 -25.16 -10.51
CA GLU A 63 3.33 -25.67 -9.77
C GLU A 63 3.49 -27.19 -9.91
N THR A 64 2.37 -27.92 -9.94
CA THR A 64 2.35 -29.38 -10.04
C THR A 64 2.14 -29.89 -11.46
N PHE A 65 2.09 -28.99 -12.46
CA PHE A 65 1.89 -29.38 -13.85
C PHE A 65 3.05 -30.26 -14.33
N ASP A 66 2.73 -31.43 -14.85
CA ASP A 66 3.71 -32.34 -15.46
C ASP A 66 3.84 -32.02 -16.96
N PRO A 67 4.99 -31.49 -17.43
CA PRO A 67 5.20 -31.16 -18.84
C PRO A 67 5.07 -32.37 -19.77
N SER A 68 5.27 -33.59 -19.26
CA SER A 68 5.14 -34.84 -20.03
C SER A 68 3.70 -35.09 -20.51
N LYS A 69 2.71 -34.42 -19.90
CA LYS A 69 1.31 -34.48 -20.32
C LYS A 69 1.01 -33.59 -21.53
N LEU A 70 1.96 -32.75 -21.97
CA LEU A 70 1.83 -31.98 -23.19
C LEU A 70 1.93 -32.89 -24.41
N LYS A 71 1.01 -32.72 -25.36
CA LYS A 71 1.09 -33.40 -26.65
C LYS A 71 2.25 -32.85 -27.46
N HIS A 72 2.91 -33.72 -28.21
CA HIS A 72 3.94 -33.29 -29.15
C HIS A 72 3.35 -32.32 -30.18
N ALA A 73 4.05 -31.21 -30.42
CA ALA A 73 3.70 -30.22 -31.42
C ALA A 73 4.94 -29.93 -32.27
N GLU A 74 4.82 -30.09 -33.59
CA GLU A 74 5.87 -29.71 -34.55
C GLU A 74 5.67 -28.24 -34.93
N THR A 75 6.64 -27.39 -34.58
CA THR A 75 6.59 -25.95 -34.89
C THR A 75 7.44 -25.63 -36.12
N SER A 76 6.82 -25.07 -37.17
CA SER A 76 7.52 -24.59 -38.38
C SER A 76 7.85 -23.10 -38.26
N VAL A 77 9.14 -22.77 -38.11
CA VAL A 77 9.62 -21.38 -38.05
C VAL A 77 9.77 -20.84 -39.48
N LYS A 78 8.81 -20.01 -39.91
CA LYS A 78 8.86 -19.30 -41.20
C LYS A 78 9.56 -17.95 -41.03
N ASN A 79 10.87 -17.99 -40.78
CA ASN A 79 11.71 -16.80 -40.77
C ASN A 79 12.74 -16.84 -41.91
N PRO A 80 12.29 -16.71 -43.18
CA PRO A 80 13.23 -16.62 -44.30
C PRO A 80 14.02 -15.31 -44.20
N LEU A 81 15.33 -15.39 -44.41
CA LEU A 81 16.15 -14.19 -44.54
C LEU A 81 15.73 -13.41 -45.80
N PRO A 82 15.76 -12.07 -45.77
CA PRO A 82 15.51 -11.28 -46.96
C PRO A 82 16.52 -11.63 -48.06
N THR A 83 16.06 -11.68 -49.31
CA THR A 83 16.95 -11.93 -50.46
C THR A 83 17.78 -10.68 -50.77
N LYS A 84 18.89 -10.86 -51.49
CA LYS A 84 19.77 -9.75 -51.88
C LYS A 84 19.02 -8.64 -52.63
N GLU A 85 18.07 -9.02 -53.48
CA GLU A 85 17.25 -8.09 -54.26
C GLU A 85 16.39 -7.20 -53.37
N VAL A 86 15.77 -7.78 -52.33
CA VAL A 86 14.95 -7.04 -51.35
C VAL A 86 15.82 -6.06 -50.57
N ILE A 87 17.02 -6.50 -50.15
CA ILE A 87 17.97 -5.64 -49.42
C ILE A 87 18.41 -4.44 -50.28
N GLU A 88 18.68 -4.67 -51.56
CA GLU A 88 19.09 -3.60 -52.48
C GLU A 88 17.95 -2.64 -52.78
N GLN A 89 16.73 -3.15 -52.97
CA GLN A 89 15.54 -2.34 -53.21
C GLN A 89 15.24 -1.42 -52.01
N GLU A 90 15.31 -1.93 -50.77
CA GLU A 90 15.14 -1.11 -49.56
C GLU A 90 16.26 -0.09 -49.38
N LYS A 91 17.51 -0.43 -49.72
CA LYS A 91 18.65 0.49 -49.62
C LYS A 91 18.57 1.64 -50.62
N SER A 92 17.80 1.48 -51.69
CA SER A 92 17.62 2.47 -52.76
C SER A 92 16.40 3.37 -52.62
N ALA A 93 15.52 3.10 -51.65
CA ALA A 93 14.38 3.94 -51.27
C ALA A 93 14.80 5.05 -50.28
#